data_AF-A0A172CHL2-F1
#
_entry.id   AF-A0A172CHL2-F1
#
_cell.length_a   1.000
_cell.length_b   1.000
_cell.length_c   1.000
_cell.angle_alpha   90.00
_cell.angle_beta   90.00
_cell.angle_gamma   90.00
#
_symmetry.space_group_name_H-M   'P 1'
#
loop_
_entity.id
_entity.type
_entity.pdbx_description
1 polymer ?
#
loop_
_entity_poly.entity_id
_entity_poly.type
_entity_poly.pdbx_seq_one_letter_code
_entity_poly.pdbx_strand_id
1 'polypeptide(L)'
;MLQWSFREMEEGGTVTRRWEEMDIDILVKIFQSLTVLELTSGIVHVCSAWRLAACDPWLWKTLDLSMLESNFIKIPLEPYVYVHGHSDKTLARILKISLSLSRGNITSLFFHFSLYVSEDHLTYTAQR
;
A
#
# COMPACT_ATOMS: atom_id res chain seq x y z
N MET A 1 20.79 -19.80 61.83
CA MET A 1 19.56 -19.01 61.59
C MET A 1 19.95 -17.63 61.11
N LEU A 2 20.14 -17.46 59.81
CA LEU A 2 20.03 -16.15 59.14
C LEU A 2 19.47 -16.44 57.74
N GLN A 3 18.20 -16.10 57.61
CA GLN A 3 17.34 -16.29 56.45
C GLN A 3 17.75 -15.25 55.40
N TRP A 4 18.58 -15.66 54.44
CA TRP A 4 18.81 -14.87 53.24
C TRP A 4 17.52 -14.91 52.41
N SER A 5 16.70 -13.88 52.58
CA SER A 5 15.57 -13.61 51.71
C SER A 5 16.13 -13.33 50.31
N PHE A 6 16.09 -14.35 49.45
CA PHE A 6 16.22 -14.17 48.01
C PHE A 6 15.02 -13.33 47.58
N ARG A 7 15.22 -12.03 47.48
CA ARG A 7 14.24 -11.11 46.91
C ARG A 7 14.20 -11.45 45.43
N GLU A 8 13.21 -12.25 45.02
CA GLU A 8 12.85 -12.40 43.62
C GLU A 8 12.58 -10.99 43.08
N MET A 9 13.50 -10.52 42.25
CA MET A 9 13.31 -9.34 41.45
C MET A 9 12.33 -9.77 40.36
N GLU A 10 11.05 -9.39 40.48
CA GLU A 10 10.15 -9.41 39.33
C GLU A 10 10.81 -8.54 38.26
N GLU A 11 11.49 -9.18 37.31
CA GLU A 11 11.77 -8.59 36.02
C GLU A 11 10.41 -8.23 35.44
N GLY A 12 10.04 -6.96 35.56
CA GLY A 12 9.01 -6.32 34.76
C GLY A 12 9.46 -6.34 33.31
N GLY A 13 9.50 -7.54 32.71
CA GLY A 13 9.69 -7.74 31.30
C GLY A 13 8.52 -7.05 30.62
N THR A 14 8.78 -5.90 30.02
CA THR A 14 7.82 -5.30 29.11
C THR A 14 7.47 -6.39 28.10
N VAL A 15 6.26 -6.91 28.13
CA VAL A 15 5.79 -7.88 27.14
C VAL A 15 5.79 -7.13 25.81
N THR A 16 6.88 -7.24 25.07
CA THR A 16 7.03 -6.63 23.76
C THR A 16 6.12 -7.39 22.82
N ARG A 17 4.87 -6.93 22.70
CA ARG A 17 3.89 -7.53 21.79
C ARG A 17 4.43 -7.42 20.37
N ARG A 18 4.45 -8.55 19.69
CA ARG A 18 4.88 -8.65 18.30
C ARG A 18 3.82 -8.09 17.38
N TRP A 19 4.22 -7.38 16.33
CA TRP A 19 3.28 -6.89 15.31
C TRP A 19 2.57 -8.04 14.58
N GLU A 20 3.19 -9.22 14.53
CA GLU A 20 2.59 -10.43 13.96
C GLU A 20 1.44 -11.00 14.80
N GLU A 21 1.35 -10.62 16.07
CA GLU A 21 0.28 -11.04 17.00
C GLU A 21 -0.86 -10.02 17.08
N MET A 22 -0.74 -8.89 16.38
CA MET A 22 -1.79 -7.88 16.30
C MET A 22 -3.00 -8.46 15.55
N ASP A 23 -4.19 -8.18 16.07
CA ASP A 23 -5.43 -8.56 15.42
C ASP A 23 -5.49 -7.97 13.99
N ILE A 24 -5.88 -8.79 13.02
CA ILE A 24 -5.97 -8.42 11.61
C ILE A 24 -6.89 -7.22 11.42
N ASP A 25 -8.00 -7.14 12.15
CA ASP A 25 -8.96 -6.05 12.03
C ASP A 25 -8.34 -4.71 12.47
N ILE A 26 -7.43 -4.75 13.46
CA ILE A 26 -6.69 -3.56 13.91
C ILE A 26 -5.65 -3.17 12.85
N LEU A 27 -4.94 -4.13 12.26
CA LEU A 27 -4.03 -3.86 11.14
C LEU A 27 -4.75 -3.26 9.94
N VAL A 28 -5.94 -3.77 9.58
CA VAL A 28 -6.78 -3.21 8.50
C VAL A 28 -7.17 -1.77 8.83
N LYS A 29 -7.59 -1.47 10.06
CA LYS A 29 -7.90 -0.08 10.48
C LYS A 29 -6.69 0.85 10.38
N ILE A 30 -5.50 0.36 10.73
CA ILE A 30 -4.25 1.13 10.55
C ILE A 30 -4.01 1.37 9.06
N PHE A 31 -4.14 0.33 8.23
CA PHE A 31 -3.91 0.42 6.79
C PHE A 31 -4.90 1.33 6.07
N GLN A 32 -6.13 1.45 6.56
CA GLN A 32 -7.12 2.42 6.06
C GLN A 32 -6.69 3.89 6.24
N SER A 33 -5.76 4.17 7.15
CA SER A 33 -5.19 5.51 7.34
C SER A 33 -3.98 5.81 6.43
N LEU A 34 -3.52 4.82 5.67
CA LEU A 34 -2.37 4.94 4.78
C LEU A 34 -2.81 5.33 3.36
N THR A 35 -1.97 6.10 2.69
CA THR A 35 -2.12 6.40 1.27
C THR A 35 -1.84 5.16 0.40
N VAL A 36 -2.30 5.17 -0.84
CA VAL A 36 -1.98 4.09 -1.81
C VAL A 36 -0.48 3.89 -1.99
N LEU A 37 0.31 4.96 -1.89
CA LEU A 37 1.77 4.91 -2.01
C LEU A 37 2.38 4.16 -0.85
N GLU A 38 1.92 4.43 0.37
CA GLU A 38 2.36 3.74 1.58
C GLU A 38 1.89 2.28 1.57
N LEU A 39 0.65 2.01 1.17
CA LEU A 39 0.14 0.63 1.04
C LEU A 39 0.94 -0.19 0.03
N THR A 40 1.41 0.44 -1.06
CA THR A 40 2.22 -0.23 -2.09
C THR A 40 3.72 -0.16 -1.84
N SER A 41 4.17 0.45 -0.73
CA SER A 41 5.59 0.61 -0.37
C SER A 41 6.26 -0.66 0.16
N GLY A 42 5.52 -1.77 0.28
CA GLY A 42 6.04 -3.07 0.68
C GLY A 42 5.53 -3.61 2.00
N ILE A 43 4.41 -3.09 2.53
CA ILE A 43 3.76 -3.60 3.76
C ILE A 43 3.50 -5.12 3.70
N VAL A 44 3.25 -5.64 2.50
CA VAL A 44 3.00 -7.07 2.23
C VAL A 44 4.22 -7.97 2.36
N HIS A 45 5.41 -7.38 2.53
CA HIS A 45 6.68 -8.07 2.71
C HIS A 45 7.15 -8.05 4.17
N VAL A 46 6.45 -7.38 5.08
CA VAL A 46 6.83 -7.29 6.50
C VAL A 46 6.61 -8.63 7.22
N CYS A 47 5.38 -9.14 7.20
CA CYS A 47 5.03 -10.45 7.75
C CYS A 47 3.75 -11.00 7.11
N SER A 48 3.39 -12.25 7.44
CA SER A 48 2.17 -12.89 6.94
C SER A 48 0.89 -12.16 7.40
N ALA A 49 0.83 -11.73 8.66
CA ALA A 49 -0.32 -11.00 9.20
C ALA A 49 -0.58 -9.69 8.44
N TRP A 50 0.48 -8.93 8.14
CA TRP A 50 0.38 -7.70 7.35
C TRP A 50 -0.04 -7.97 5.92
N ARG A 51 0.45 -9.06 5.31
CA ARG A 51 -0.01 -9.47 3.98
C ARG A 51 -1.49 -9.82 3.98
N LEU A 52 -1.98 -10.52 5.01
CA LEU A 52 -3.40 -10.86 5.15
C LEU A 52 -4.26 -9.61 5.30
N ALA A 53 -3.89 -8.70 6.21
CA ALA A 53 -4.57 -7.43 6.39
C ALA A 53 -4.56 -6.57 5.11
N ALA A 54 -3.44 -6.53 4.39
CA ALA A 54 -3.33 -5.80 3.12
C ALA A 54 -4.15 -6.41 1.98
N CYS A 55 -4.63 -7.65 2.08
CA CYS A 55 -5.55 -8.25 1.10
C CYS A 55 -7.03 -7.93 1.40
N ASP A 56 -7.31 -7.15 2.45
CA ASP A 56 -8.68 -6.84 2.82
C ASP A 56 -9.39 -6.00 1.74
N PRO A 57 -10.59 -6.40 1.27
CA PRO A 57 -11.31 -5.69 0.21
C PRO A 57 -11.62 -4.23 0.52
N TRP A 58 -11.77 -3.85 1.80
CA TRP A 58 -12.13 -2.48 2.18
C TRP A 58 -11.02 -1.48 1.89
N LEU A 59 -9.76 -1.94 1.85
CA LEU A 59 -8.60 -1.11 1.51
C LEU A 59 -8.59 -0.69 0.03
N TRP A 60 -9.21 -1.48 -0.85
CA TRP A 60 -9.01 -1.35 -2.29
C TRP A 60 -10.26 -0.97 -3.07
N LYS A 61 -11.43 -0.80 -2.43
CA LYS A 61 -12.67 -0.38 -3.12
C LYS A 61 -12.46 0.84 -4.01
N THR A 62 -11.67 1.78 -3.51
CA THR A 62 -11.29 3.01 -4.20
C THR A 62 -9.78 3.11 -4.26
N LEU A 63 -9.22 3.18 -5.47
CA LEU A 63 -7.80 3.44 -5.68
C LEU A 63 -7.61 4.92 -5.98
N ASP A 64 -7.13 5.66 -4.97
CA ASP A 64 -6.83 7.07 -5.13
C ASP A 64 -5.39 7.30 -5.62
N LEU A 65 -5.27 7.63 -6.91
CA LEU A 65 -4.02 7.96 -7.58
C LEU A 65 -3.89 9.48 -7.82
N SER A 66 -4.71 10.30 -7.18
CA SER A 66 -4.66 11.77 -7.29
C SER A 66 -3.36 12.38 -6.79
N MET A 67 -2.64 11.67 -5.92
CA MET A 67 -1.31 12.08 -5.45
C MET A 67 -0.19 11.80 -6.46
N LEU A 68 -0.49 11.10 -7.56
CA LEU A 68 0.47 10.84 -8.63
C LEU A 68 0.36 11.92 -9.70
N GLU A 69 1.44 12.65 -9.91
CA GLU A 69 1.58 13.58 -11.02
C GLU A 69 2.58 13.05 -12.04
N SER A 70 2.29 13.25 -13.32
CA SER A 70 3.28 13.06 -14.37
C SER A 70 3.88 14.40 -14.74
N ASN A 71 5.21 14.48 -14.67
CA ASN A 71 5.92 15.57 -15.31
C ASN A 71 5.93 15.29 -16.82
N PHE A 72 4.97 15.88 -17.53
CA PHE A 72 4.94 15.80 -18.97
C PHE A 72 5.01 17.16 -19.64
N ILE A 73 5.77 17.22 -20.72
CA ILE A 73 5.83 18.39 -21.60
C ILE A 73 4.75 18.20 -22.66
N LYS A 74 3.70 19.02 -22.62
CA LYS A 74 2.78 19.18 -23.77
C LYS A 74 3.56 19.88 -24.87
N ILE A 75 4.10 19.10 -25.80
CA ILE A 75 4.68 19.65 -27.04
C ILE A 75 3.53 20.06 -27.97
N PRO A 76 3.79 20.75 -29.10
CA PRO A 76 2.83 20.97 -30.17
C PRO A 76 3.12 20.12 -31.45
N LEU A 77 3.66 18.90 -31.34
CA LEU A 77 3.63 17.88 -32.43
C LEU A 77 3.14 16.48 -31.97
N GLU A 78 2.36 15.74 -32.79
CA GLU A 78 1.94 14.34 -32.51
C GLU A 78 3.16 13.42 -32.41
N PRO A 79 3.26 12.49 -31.43
CA PRO A 79 2.32 12.19 -30.35
C PRO A 79 2.66 13.02 -29.10
N TYR A 80 1.78 13.97 -28.76
CA TYR A 80 2.04 15.21 -28.03
C TYR A 80 2.37 15.13 -26.53
N VAL A 81 3.06 14.10 -26.02
CA VAL A 81 3.39 14.02 -24.59
C VAL A 81 4.72 13.31 -24.35
N TYR A 82 5.78 14.04 -23.96
CA TYR A 82 6.96 13.40 -23.33
C TYR A 82 6.66 13.19 -21.86
N VAL A 83 6.50 11.93 -21.46
CA VAL A 83 6.33 11.54 -20.05
C VAL A 83 7.69 11.14 -19.51
N HIS A 84 8.09 11.69 -18.35
CA HIS A 84 9.28 11.19 -17.69
C HIS A 84 9.08 9.70 -17.33
N GLY A 85 9.89 8.80 -17.90
CA GLY A 85 9.68 7.34 -17.82
C GLY A 85 9.65 6.74 -16.41
N HIS A 86 10.01 7.50 -15.38
CA HIS A 86 9.81 7.11 -13.98
C HIS A 86 8.36 7.19 -13.50
N SER A 87 7.57 8.17 -13.98
CA SER A 87 6.15 8.31 -13.59
C SER A 87 5.33 7.12 -14.08
N ASP A 88 5.56 6.72 -15.33
CA ASP A 88 4.93 5.56 -15.96
C ASP A 88 5.21 4.25 -15.19
N LYS A 89 6.50 3.99 -14.89
CA LYS A 89 6.91 2.81 -14.08
C LYS A 89 6.30 2.80 -12.68
N THR A 90 6.18 3.97 -12.06
CA THR A 90 5.61 4.11 -10.70
C THR A 90 4.14 3.77 -10.71
N LEU A 91 3.38 4.35 -11.65
CA LEU A 91 1.97 4.06 -11.86
C LEU A 91 1.75 2.57 -12.16
N ALA A 92 2.51 2.00 -13.10
CA ALA A 92 2.42 0.58 -13.47
C ALA A 92 2.64 -0.34 -12.26
N ARG A 93 3.62 0.00 -11.40
CA ARG A 93 3.92 -0.76 -10.18
C ARG A 93 2.75 -0.70 -9.19
N ILE A 94 2.21 0.49 -8.94
CA ILE A 94 1.09 0.70 -8.02
C ILE A 94 -0.14 -0.06 -8.51
N LEU A 95 -0.48 0.06 -9.79
CA LEU A 95 -1.61 -0.67 -10.39
C LEU A 95 -1.44 -2.18 -10.24
N LYS A 96 -0.26 -2.73 -10.58
CA LYS A 96 0.01 -4.18 -10.44
C LYS A 96 -0.15 -4.68 -9.00
N ILE A 97 0.42 -3.96 -8.03
CA ILE A 97 0.33 -4.35 -6.62
C ILE A 97 -1.13 -4.27 -6.14
N SER A 98 -1.80 -3.15 -6.40
CA SER A 98 -3.17 -2.91 -5.95
C SER A 98 -4.16 -3.91 -6.57
N LEU A 99 -4.03 -4.20 -7.86
CA LEU A 99 -4.85 -5.22 -8.54
C LEU A 99 -4.60 -6.63 -8.01
N SER A 100 -3.34 -6.96 -7.66
CA SER A 100 -2.99 -8.23 -7.04
C SER A 100 -3.60 -8.39 -5.65
N LEU A 101 -3.53 -7.34 -4.82
CA LEU A 101 -3.99 -7.38 -3.42
C LEU A 101 -5.51 -7.25 -3.30
N SER A 102 -6.14 -6.49 -4.19
CA SER A 102 -7.58 -6.26 -4.17
C SER A 102 -8.41 -7.46 -4.60
N ARG A 103 -7.83 -8.43 -5.33
CA ARG A 103 -8.53 -9.62 -5.83
C ARG A 103 -9.83 -9.29 -6.60
N GLY A 104 -9.81 -8.21 -7.39
CA GLY A 104 -10.96 -7.78 -8.19
C GLY A 104 -11.99 -6.92 -7.46
N ASN A 105 -11.68 -6.42 -6.25
CA ASN A 105 -12.60 -5.56 -5.48
C ASN A 105 -12.48 -4.06 -5.78
N ILE A 106 -11.61 -3.65 -6.72
CA ILE A 106 -11.47 -2.25 -7.11
C ILE A 106 -12.70 -1.84 -7.92
N THR A 107 -13.41 -0.80 -7.47
CA THR A 107 -14.63 -0.30 -8.14
C THR A 107 -14.44 1.11 -8.71
N SER A 108 -13.54 1.88 -8.13
CA SER A 108 -13.32 3.28 -8.48
C SER A 108 -11.84 3.59 -8.57
N LEU A 109 -11.45 4.32 -9.61
CA LEU A 109 -10.10 4.84 -9.81
C LEU A 109 -10.18 6.37 -9.85
N PHE A 110 -9.37 7.05 -9.04
CA PHE A 110 -9.24 8.51 -9.07
C PHE A 110 -7.87 8.87 -9.60
N PHE A 111 -7.82 9.76 -10.58
CA PHE A 111 -6.57 10.18 -11.21
C PHE A 111 -6.37 11.67 -11.02
N HIS A 112 -5.11 12.08 -10.86
CA HIS A 112 -4.77 13.48 -10.99
C HIS A 112 -4.95 13.93 -12.45
N PHE A 113 -5.41 15.16 -12.68
CA PHE A 113 -5.61 15.68 -14.04
C PHE A 113 -4.29 15.77 -14.84
N SER A 114 -3.16 15.92 -14.14
CA SER A 114 -1.81 15.90 -14.71
C SER A 114 -1.17 14.51 -14.70
N LEU A 115 -1.92 13.45 -14.40
CA LEU A 115 -1.40 12.10 -14.50
C LEU A 115 -1.55 11.62 -15.94
N TYR A 116 -0.44 11.23 -16.56
CA TYR A 116 -0.49 10.52 -17.81
C TYR A 116 -0.84 9.06 -17.56
N VAL A 117 -1.91 8.58 -18.21
CA VAL A 117 -2.34 7.19 -18.16
C VAL A 117 -2.37 6.66 -19.59
N SER A 118 -1.53 5.67 -19.89
CA SER A 118 -1.50 5.02 -21.20
C SER A 118 -2.69 4.08 -21.40
N GLU A 119 -3.01 3.75 -22.65
CA GLU A 119 -4.04 2.75 -22.98
C GLU A 119 -3.71 1.36 -22.40
N ASP A 120 -2.42 1.00 -22.33
CA ASP A 120 -1.97 -0.26 -21.73
C ASP A 120 -2.33 -0.33 -20.24
N HIS A 121 -2.21 0.79 -19.51
CA HIS A 121 -2.61 0.84 -18.10
C HIS A 121 -4.12 0.64 -17.94
N LEU A 122 -4.93 1.30 -18.76
CA LEU A 122 -6.39 1.16 -18.72
C LEU A 122 -6.83 -0.26 -19.10
N THR A 123 -6.24 -0.81 -20.16
CA THR A 123 -6.54 -2.17 -20.64
C THR A 123 -6.16 -3.21 -19.58
N TYR A 124 -5.00 -3.06 -18.95
CA TYR A 124 -4.56 -3.95 -17.87
C TYR A 124 -5.51 -3.93 -16.68
N THR A 125 -6.04 -2.76 -16.32
CA THR A 125 -6.99 -2.61 -15.21
C THR A 125 -8.39 -3.13 -15.57
N ALA A 126 -8.83 -2.99 -16.82
CA ALA A 126 -10.17 -3.41 -17.25
C ALA A 126 -10.33 -4.93 -17.41
N GLN A 127 -9.24 -5.67 -17.62
CA GLN A 127 -9.26 -7.13 -17.84
C GLN A 127 -9.29 -7.95 -16.54
N ARG A 128 -9.27 -7.31 -15.37
CA ARG A 128 -9.07 -7.96 -14.07
C ARG A 128 -10.24 -7.80 -13.12
#